data_AF-A0A093YN11-F1
#
_entry.id   AF-A0A093YN11-F1
#
_cell.length_a   1.000
_cell.length_b   1.000
_cell.length_c   1.000
_cell.angle_alpha   90.00
_cell.angle_beta   90.00
_cell.angle_gamma   90.00
#
_symmetry.space_group_name_H-M   'P 1'
#
loop_
_entity.id
_entity.type
_entity.pdbx_description
1 polymer ?
#
loop_
_entity_poly.entity_id
_entity_poly.type
_entity_poly.pdbx_seq_one_letter_code
_entity_poly.pdbx_strand_id
1 'polypeptide(L)'
;TQKRPRSRTLTAVHDAILGDLVFPVEIVGKRLRTKEDGSKVLKVILDEKERGGVDYRLDTYSEVYRRLTGRGVNFEFPQGVAATEF
;
A
#
# COMPACT_ATOMS: atom_id res chain seq x y z
N THR A 1 34.49 -0.61 -5.89
CA THR A 1 33.16 -1.15 -5.54
C THR A 1 32.10 -0.47 -6.39
N GLN A 2 31.24 -1.24 -7.05
CA GLN A 2 30.23 -0.71 -7.99
C GLN A 2 29.14 0.09 -7.26
N LYS A 3 28.65 1.19 -7.86
CA LYS A 3 27.55 1.99 -7.32
C LYS A 3 26.25 1.18 -7.35
N ARG A 4 25.51 1.15 -6.23
CA ARG A 4 24.25 0.40 -6.13
C ARG A 4 23.20 0.98 -7.11
N PRO A 5 22.58 0.16 -7.98
CA PRO A 5 21.50 0.61 -8.84
C PRO A 5 20.23 0.92 -8.04
N ARG A 6 19.45 1.90 -8.51
CA ARG A 6 18.20 2.33 -7.84
C ARG A 6 17.15 1.23 -7.74
N SER A 7 17.09 0.32 -8.70
CA SER A 7 16.17 -0.83 -8.68
C SER A 7 16.39 -1.78 -7.50
N ARG A 8 17.56 -1.70 -6.86
CA ARG A 8 17.91 -2.52 -5.69
C ARG A 8 17.92 -1.73 -4.39
N THR A 9 17.27 -0.57 -4.31
CA THR A 9 17.13 0.14 -3.02
C THR A 9 15.96 -0.43 -2.22
N LEU A 10 16.01 -0.28 -0.89
CA LEU A 10 14.95 -0.76 0.01
C LEU A 10 13.58 -0.23 -0.40
N THR A 11 13.49 1.06 -0.72
CA THR A 11 12.26 1.72 -1.14
C THR A 11 11.74 1.16 -2.46
N ALA A 12 12.59 1.03 -3.48
CA ALA A 12 12.19 0.50 -4.78
C ALA A 12 11.67 -0.95 -4.67
N VAL A 13 12.32 -1.78 -3.86
CA VAL A 13 11.90 -3.18 -3.65
C VAL A 13 10.57 -3.23 -2.88
N HIS A 14 10.39 -2.41 -1.86
CA HIS A 14 9.13 -2.37 -1.11
C HIS A 14 7.95 -1.90 -1.96
N ASP A 15 8.18 -0.90 -2.82
CA ASP A 15 7.16 -0.43 -3.75
C ASP A 15 6.79 -1.47 -4.81
N ALA A 16 7.78 -2.25 -5.30
CA ALA A 16 7.54 -3.35 -6.22
C ALA A 16 6.72 -4.48 -5.57
N ILE A 17 7.08 -4.89 -4.35
CA ILE A 17 6.33 -5.93 -3.61
C ILE A 17 4.88 -5.52 -3.40
N LEU A 18 4.60 -4.23 -3.12
CA LEU A 18 3.22 -3.76 -3.00
C LEU A 18 2.43 -3.95 -4.30
N GLY A 19 3.02 -3.65 -5.46
CA GLY A 19 2.39 -3.85 -6.75
C GLY A 19 2.12 -5.32 -7.07
N ASP A 20 3.08 -6.19 -6.74
CA ASP A 20 2.95 -7.64 -6.97
C ASP A 20 1.88 -8.28 -6.09
N LEU A 21 1.71 -7.80 -4.85
CA LEU A 21 0.71 -8.35 -3.91
C LEU A 21 -0.73 -8.06 -4.32
N VAL A 22 -0.98 -6.91 -4.93
CA VAL A 22 -2.34 -6.44 -5.25
C VAL A 22 -2.74 -6.74 -6.70
N PHE A 23 -1.83 -7.30 -7.50
CA PHE A 23 -2.13 -7.70 -8.87
C PHE A 23 -3.37 -8.63 -8.92
N PRO A 24 -4.38 -8.35 -9.76
CA PRO A 24 -4.41 -7.43 -10.92
C PRO A 24 -4.88 -6.00 -10.63
N VAL A 25 -5.15 -5.64 -9.38
CA VAL A 25 -5.70 -4.33 -9.00
C VAL A 25 -4.61 -3.27 -9.00
N GLU A 26 -4.92 -2.09 -9.55
CA GLU A 26 -4.02 -0.96 -9.51
C GLU A 26 -4.15 -0.14 -8.21
N ILE A 27 -3.01 0.38 -7.75
CA ILE A 27 -2.96 1.27 -6.60
C ILE A 27 -3.23 2.70 -7.10
N VAL A 28 -4.39 3.24 -6.74
CA VAL A 28 -4.81 4.60 -7.08
C VAL A 28 -4.05 5.65 -6.24
N GLY A 29 -3.68 5.29 -5.00
CA GLY A 29 -2.99 6.23 -4.13
C GLY A 29 -2.20 5.58 -3.01
N LYS A 30 -1.17 6.28 -2.54
CA LYS A 30 -0.37 5.91 -1.37
C LYS A 30 -0.25 7.10 -0.44
N ARG A 31 -0.58 6.95 0.84
CA ARG A 31 -0.44 7.98 1.87
C ARG A 31 0.30 7.40 3.06
N LEU A 32 1.28 8.13 3.57
CA LEU A 32 1.99 7.74 4.79
C LEU A 32 1.43 8.54 5.96
N ARG A 33 0.73 7.86 6.88
CA ARG A 33 0.29 8.47 8.13
C ARG A 33 1.40 8.30 9.16
N THR A 34 1.83 9.40 9.74
CA THR A 34 2.70 9.39 10.92
C THR A 34 1.83 9.67 12.14
N LYS A 35 1.88 8.77 13.12
CA LYS A 35 1.19 8.95 14.39
C LYS A 35 2.06 9.76 15.36
N GLU A 36 1.46 10.25 16.44
CA GLU A 36 2.15 11.02 17.48
C GLU A 36 3.23 10.19 18.21
N ASP A 37 3.05 8.87 18.27
CA ASP A 37 4.04 7.90 18.77
C ASP A 37 5.25 7.71 17.82
N GLY A 38 5.28 8.40 16.68
CA GLY A 38 6.31 8.30 15.65
C GLY A 38 6.17 7.08 14.73
N SER A 39 5.20 6.20 14.97
CA SER A 39 4.92 5.06 14.11
C SER A 39 4.34 5.52 12.77
N LYS A 40 4.77 4.85 11.70
CA LYS A 40 4.37 5.14 10.33
C LYS A 40 3.51 4.00 9.81
N VAL A 41 2.30 4.33 9.37
CA VAL A 41 1.38 3.39 8.75
C VAL A 41 1.13 3.85 7.32
N LEU A 42 1.39 2.96 6.37
CA LEU A 42 1.20 3.26 4.95
C LEU A 42 -0.23 2.86 4.55
N LYS A 43 -1.04 3.84 4.18
CA LYS A 43 -2.40 3.67 3.65
C LYS A 43 -2.32 3.55 2.13
N VAL A 44 -2.76 2.43 1.59
CA VAL A 44 -2.80 2.13 0.15
C VAL A 44 -4.25 2.16 -0.29
N ILE A 45 -4.52 2.97 -1.31
CA ILE A 45 -5.85 3.13 -1.90
C ILE A 45 -5.89 2.28 -3.17
N LEU A 46 -6.76 1.28 -3.19
CA LEU A 46 -6.99 0.39 -4.33
C LEU A 46 -8.15 0.90 -5.20
N ASP A 47 -8.20 0.50 -6.47
CA ASP A 47 -9.33 0.85 -7.35
C ASP A 47 -10.65 0.26 -6.84
N GLU A 48 -11.72 1.06 -6.86
CA GLU A 48 -13.05 0.70 -6.34
C GLU A 48 -13.73 -0.37 -7.18
N LYS A 49 -13.43 -0.44 -8.48
CA LYS A 49 -14.04 -1.40 -9.41
C LYS A 49 -13.82 -2.85 -9.01
N GLU A 50 -12.68 -3.14 -8.39
CA GLU A 50 -12.26 -4.48 -8.02
C GLU A 50 -12.68 -4.86 -6.59
N ARG A 51 -13.37 -3.96 -5.87
CA ARG A 51 -13.74 -4.16 -4.46
C ARG A 51 -14.43 -5.50 -4.19
N GLY A 52 -15.38 -5.89 -5.04
CA GLY A 52 -16.12 -7.14 -4.86
C GLY A 52 -15.25 -8.41 -4.90
N GLY A 53 -14.08 -8.36 -5.57
CA GLY A 53 -13.20 -9.50 -5.76
C GLY A 53 -12.07 -9.61 -4.73
N VAL A 54 -11.71 -8.50 -4.06
CA VAL A 54 -10.45 -8.42 -3.29
C VAL A 54 -10.62 -8.00 -1.83
N ASP A 55 -11.81 -7.51 -1.45
CA ASP A 55 -12.10 -7.04 -0.09
C ASP A 55 -11.81 -8.10 1.00
N TYR A 56 -12.14 -9.37 0.73
CA TYR A 56 -11.88 -10.46 1.69
C TYR A 56 -10.41 -10.85 1.84
N ARG A 57 -9.50 -10.33 0.99
CA ARG A 57 -8.06 -10.66 1.01
C ARG A 57 -7.21 -9.58 1.64
N LEU A 58 -7.78 -8.42 1.98
CA LEU A 58 -7.02 -7.24 2.42
C LEU A 58 -6.19 -7.51 3.68
N ASP A 59 -6.75 -8.25 4.65
CA ASP A 59 -6.03 -8.64 5.87
C ASP A 59 -4.82 -9.51 5.55
N THR A 60 -4.97 -10.47 4.62
CA THR A 60 -3.87 -11.31 4.17
C THR A 60 -2.76 -10.50 3.49
N TYR A 61 -3.11 -9.52 2.66
CA TYR A 61 -2.10 -8.66 2.03
C TYR A 61 -1.32 -7.84 3.06
N SER A 62 -1.99 -7.33 4.09
CA SER A 62 -1.35 -6.58 5.18
C SER A 62 -0.35 -7.46 5.93
N GLU A 63 -0.74 -8.69 6.25
CA GLU A 63 0.14 -9.64 6.96
C GLU A 63 1.33 -10.08 6.12
N VAL A 64 1.14 -10.41 4.84
CA VAL A 64 2.23 -10.81 3.94
C VAL A 64 3.22 -9.67 3.78
N TYR A 65 2.74 -8.44 3.54
CA TYR A 65 3.63 -7.29 3.41
C TYR A 65 4.39 -7.01 4.72
N ARG A 66 3.72 -7.12 5.87
CA ARG A 66 4.36 -7.00 7.18
C ARG A 66 5.42 -8.07 7.39
N ARG A 67 5.18 -9.31 6.96
CA ARG A 67 6.13 -10.42 7.11
C ARG A 67 7.38 -10.23 6.25
N LEU A 68 7.23 -9.73 5.03
CA LEU A 68 8.33 -9.50 4.08
C LEU A 68 9.15 -8.24 4.40
N THR A 69 8.49 -7.16 4.81
CA THR A 69 9.12 -5.83 4.92
C THR A 69 9.25 -5.30 6.35
N GLY A 70 8.57 -5.91 7.31
CA GLY A 70 8.50 -5.43 8.70
C GLY A 70 7.67 -4.14 8.87
N ARG A 71 7.00 -3.64 7.83
CA ARG A 71 6.22 -2.40 7.87
C ARG A 71 4.72 -2.66 7.83
N GLY A 72 3.96 -1.90 8.62
CA GLY A 72 2.50 -1.96 8.62
C GLY A 72 1.88 -1.22 7.43
N VAL A 73 0.95 -1.89 6.75
CA VAL A 73 0.17 -1.34 5.64
C VAL A 73 -1.31 -1.53 5.93
N ASN A 74 -2.12 -0.52 5.58
CA ASN A 74 -3.56 -0.63 5.56
C ASN A 74 -4.06 -0.45 4.12
N PHE A 75 -4.89 -1.37 3.64
CA PHE A 75 -5.52 -1.28 2.32
C PHE A 75 -6.93 -0.74 2.47
N GLU A 76 -7.28 0.26 1.68
CA GLU A 76 -8.56 0.95 1.72
C GLU A 76 -9.05 1.17 0.27
N PHE A 77 -10.35 1.24 0.06
CA PHE A 77 -10.93 1.71 -1.20
C PHE A 77 -11.24 3.21 -1.09
N PRO A 78 -11.25 3.97 -2.19
CA PRO A 78 -11.66 5.36 -2.14
C PRO A 78 -13.08 5.42 -1.60
N GLN A 79 -13.28 6.18 -0.53
CA GLN A 79 -14.61 6.63 -0.16
C GLN A 79 -14.96 7.69 -1.20
N GLY A 80 -16.04 7.45 -1.96
CA GLY A 80 -16.46 8.32 -3.05
C GLY A 80 -16.33 9.80 -2.68
N VAL A 81 -15.91 10.61 -3.65
CA VAL A 81 -15.70 12.07 -3.53
C VAL A 81 -17.06 12.77 -3.31
N ALA A 82 -17.68 12.52 -2.17
CA ALA A 82 -18.96 13.07 -1.75
C ALA A 82 -18.82 13.50 -0.29
N ALA A 83 -18.11 14.61 -0.08
CA ALA A 83 -18.27 15.58 1.01
C ALA A 83 -16.96 16.32 1.29
N THR A 84 -16.65 17.35 0.49
CA THR A 84 -16.15 18.65 0.97
C THR A 84 -16.15 19.63 -0.20
N GLU A 85 -17.36 19.94 -0.69
CA GLU A 85 -17.64 21.26 -1.26
C GLU A 85 -18.28 22.07 -0.13
N PHE A 86 -17.48 22.87 0.59
CA PHE A 86 -17.82 24.14 1.25
C PHE A 86 -16.51 24.84 1.61
#